data_AF-A0A940IHE5-F1
#
_entry.id   AF-A0A940IHE5-F1
#
_cell.length_a   1.000
_cell.length_b   1.000
_cell.length_c   1.000
_cell.angle_alpha   90.00
_cell.angle_beta   90.00
_cell.angle_gamma   90.00
#
_symmetry.space_group_name_H-M   'P 1'
#
loop_
_entity.id
_entity.type
_entity.pdbx_description
1 polymer ?
#
loop_
_entity_poly.entity_id
_entity_poly.type
_entity_poly.pdbx_seq_one_letter_code
_entity_poly.pdbx_strand_id
1 'polypeptide(L)'
;MESRISGETDLTRRESQVAELIAWGASKKEVPGLLKRLYGGNEISVHTVENILRNIYSKIHISKSTELSAWWFCRHCGVEETLSPIHKLRNAAIAVLFLALISPQIISPEPMVRPRGSSARVERVERIRRKD
;
A
#
# COMPACT_ATOMS: atom_id res chain seq x y z
N MET A 1 26.07 17.44 -14.76
CA MET A 1 25.32 17.42 -16.03
C MET A 1 24.00 16.73 -15.72
N GLU A 2 23.20 17.32 -14.82
CA GLU A 2 21.96 16.76 -14.28
C GLU A 2 20.96 17.91 -14.15
N SER A 3 20.42 18.34 -15.28
CA SER A 3 19.37 19.35 -15.34
C SER A 3 18.54 19.12 -16.60
N ARG A 4 17.80 18.02 -16.59
CA ARG A 4 16.75 17.61 -17.54
C ARG A 4 15.84 16.72 -16.69
N ILE A 5 14.57 16.99 -16.41
CA ILE A 5 13.51 17.64 -17.18
C ILE A 5 12.46 18.09 -16.15
N SER A 6 12.43 19.38 -15.80
CA SER A 6 11.17 20.01 -15.37
C SER A 6 10.38 20.29 -16.65
N GLY A 7 9.90 19.21 -17.25
CA GLY A 7 9.03 19.24 -18.40
C GLY A 7 7.66 19.63 -17.88
N GLU A 8 7.29 20.86 -18.12
CA GLU A 8 5.92 21.37 -18.16
C GLU A 8 5.12 20.60 -19.22
N THR A 9 4.96 19.29 -19.05
CA THR A 9 4.04 18.50 -19.88
C THR A 9 2.67 18.77 -19.31
N ASP A 10 1.96 19.71 -19.94
CA ASP A 10 0.59 20.05 -19.60
C ASP A 10 -0.32 18.85 -19.90
N LEU A 11 -0.37 17.93 -18.93
CA LEU A 11 -1.32 16.84 -18.92
C LEU A 11 -2.71 17.48 -18.82
N THR A 12 -3.60 17.06 -19.70
CA THR A 12 -5.00 17.45 -19.62
C THR A 12 -5.58 17.04 -18.28
N ARG A 13 -6.63 17.72 -17.81
CA ARG A 13 -7.26 17.41 -16.53
C ARG A 13 -7.60 15.92 -16.35
N ARG A 14 -8.06 15.26 -17.41
CA ARG A 14 -8.37 13.81 -17.40
C ARG A 14 -7.11 12.94 -17.32
N GLU A 15 -6.06 13.28 -18.05
CA GLU A 15 -4.77 12.58 -17.96
C GLU A 15 -4.18 12.72 -16.56
N SER A 16 -4.29 13.91 -15.97
CA SER A 16 -3.85 14.21 -14.61
C SER A 16 -4.58 13.34 -13.57
N GLN A 17 -5.91 13.27 -13.64
CA GLN A 17 -6.72 12.38 -12.78
C GLN A 17 -6.34 10.91 -12.89
N VAL A 18 -6.11 10.43 -14.12
CA VAL A 18 -5.70 9.04 -14.34
C VAL A 18 -4.28 8.80 -13.81
N ALA A 19 -3.34 9.72 -14.05
CA ALA A 19 -1.98 9.64 -13.55
C ALA A 19 -1.95 9.63 -12.01
N GLU A 20 -2.78 10.44 -11.37
CA GLU A 20 -2.96 10.46 -9.91
C GLU A 20 -3.34 9.08 -9.38
N LEU A 21 -4.41 8.49 -9.90
CA LEU A 21 -4.90 7.19 -9.45
C LEU A 21 -3.85 6.09 -9.62
N ILE A 22 -3.12 6.09 -10.73
CA ILE A 22 -2.02 5.15 -10.96
C ILE A 22 -0.85 5.41 -10.00
N ALA A 23 -0.53 6.67 -9.72
CA ALA A 23 0.54 7.03 -8.77
C ALA A 23 0.23 6.53 -7.36
N TRP A 24 -1.04 6.58 -6.94
CA TRP A 24 -1.53 6.00 -5.69
C TRP A 24 -1.66 4.47 -5.70
N GLY A 25 -1.38 3.81 -6.83
CA GLY A 25 -1.34 2.36 -6.93
C GLY A 25 -2.66 1.70 -7.37
N ALA A 26 -3.61 2.45 -7.93
CA ALA A 26 -4.82 1.86 -8.48
C ALA A 26 -4.50 0.93 -9.67
N SER A 27 -5.22 -0.19 -9.77
CA SER A 27 -5.12 -1.06 -10.94
C SER A 27 -5.86 -0.46 -12.14
N LYS A 28 -5.38 -0.71 -13.37
CA LYS A 28 -5.99 -0.21 -14.62
C LYS A 28 -7.48 -0.56 -14.74
N LYS A 29 -7.90 -1.69 -14.16
CA LYS A 29 -9.31 -2.14 -14.15
C LYS A 29 -10.17 -1.39 -13.13
N GLU A 30 -9.57 -0.87 -12.06
CA GLU A 30 -10.24 -0.16 -10.97
C GLU A 30 -10.34 1.35 -11.26
N VAL A 31 -9.39 1.89 -12.03
CA VAL A 31 -9.33 3.31 -12.41
C VAL A 31 -10.68 3.84 -12.94
N PRO A 32 -11.41 3.15 -13.84
CA PRO A 32 -12.75 3.59 -14.26
C PRO A 32 -13.74 3.83 -13.12
N GLY A 33 -13.82 2.89 -12.18
CA GLY A 33 -14.72 2.97 -11.04
C GLY A 33 -14.29 4.05 -10.06
N LEU A 34 -12.97 4.19 -9.85
CA LEU A 34 -12.40 5.24 -9.01
C LEU A 34 -12.62 6.64 -9.61
N LEU A 35 -12.48 6.80 -10.93
CA LEU A 35 -12.74 8.08 -11.60
C LEU A 35 -14.18 8.55 -11.37
N LYS A 36 -15.14 7.65 -11.57
CA LYS A 36 -16.57 7.92 -11.35
C LYS A 36 -16.85 8.26 -9.88
N ARG A 37 -16.25 7.52 -8.95
CA ARG A 37 -16.45 7.70 -7.50
C ARG A 37 -15.84 9.00 -6.96
N LEU A 38 -14.65 9.37 -7.42
CA LEU A 38 -13.85 10.46 -6.85
C LEU A 38 -14.08 11.80 -7.55
N TYR A 39 -14.14 11.80 -8.88
CA TYR A 39 -14.24 13.04 -9.67
C TYR A 39 -15.63 13.27 -10.27
N GLY A 40 -16.53 12.30 -10.17
CA GLY A 40 -17.83 12.33 -10.81
C GLY A 40 -17.76 12.23 -12.35
N GLY A 41 -18.89 11.97 -12.99
CA GLY A 41 -19.03 11.94 -14.46
C GLY A 41 -19.36 10.56 -15.04
N ASN A 42 -19.23 10.46 -16.36
CA ASN A 42 -19.57 9.24 -17.11
C ASN A 42 -18.52 8.15 -16.93
N GLU A 43 -19.00 6.92 -16.83
CA GLU A 43 -18.16 5.73 -16.78
C GLU A 43 -17.38 5.57 -18.07
N ILE A 44 -16.09 5.29 -17.94
CA ILE A 44 -15.16 5.19 -19.06
C ILE A 44 -14.70 3.75 -19.16
N SER A 45 -14.59 3.20 -20.37
CA SER A 45 -14.08 1.84 -20.52
C SER A 45 -12.62 1.72 -20.08
N VAL A 46 -12.21 0.51 -19.66
CA VAL A 46 -10.81 0.21 -19.35
C VAL A 46 -9.90 0.50 -20.54
N HIS A 47 -10.38 0.25 -21.77
CA HIS A 47 -9.60 0.49 -22.98
C HIS A 47 -9.33 1.99 -23.21
N THR A 48 -10.29 2.86 -22.84
CA THR A 48 -10.08 4.30 -22.87
C THR A 48 -9.03 4.74 -21.85
N VAL A 49 -9.03 4.14 -20.65
CA VAL A 49 -7.98 4.40 -19.64
C VAL A 49 -6.61 3.99 -20.17
N GLU A 50 -6.50 2.84 -20.84
CA GLU A 50 -5.25 2.41 -21.47
C GLU A 50 -4.78 3.38 -22.55
N ASN A 51 -5.70 3.92 -23.35
CA ASN A 51 -5.36 4.91 -24.37
C ASN A 51 -4.87 6.24 -23.75
N ILE A 52 -5.54 6.69 -22.68
CA ILE A 52 -5.10 7.85 -21.89
C ILE A 52 -3.70 7.60 -21.31
N LEU A 53 -3.44 6.40 -20.76
CA LEU A 53 -2.12 6.00 -20.28
C LEU A 53 -1.06 6.06 -21.38
N ARG A 54 -1.36 5.55 -22.58
CA ARG A 54 -0.43 5.61 -23.72
C ARG A 54 -0.10 7.05 -24.10
N ASN A 55 -1.08 7.95 -24.09
CA ASN A 55 -0.85 9.37 -24.32
C ASN A 55 0.02 10.00 -23.22
N ILE A 56 -0.25 9.69 -21.95
CA ILE A 56 0.57 10.14 -20.81
C ILE A 56 2.03 9.67 -20.99
N TYR A 57 2.22 8.38 -21.26
CA TYR A 57 3.55 7.78 -21.48
C TYR A 57 4.27 8.41 -22.67
N SER A 58 3.55 8.71 -23.76
CA SER A 58 4.11 9.41 -24.92
C SER A 58 4.51 10.85 -24.62
N LYS A 59 3.75 11.55 -23.76
CA LYS A 59 4.02 12.95 -23.39
C LYS A 59 5.22 13.07 -22.45
N ILE A 60 5.32 12.16 -21.47
CA ILE A 60 6.36 12.20 -20.44
C ILE A 60 7.62 11.42 -20.89
N HIS A 61 7.53 10.70 -22.01
CA HIS A 61 8.59 9.80 -22.51
C HIS A 61 9.00 8.72 -21.50
N ILE A 62 8.02 8.19 -20.76
CA ILE A 62 8.20 7.16 -19.74
C ILE A 62 7.40 5.93 -20.14
N SER A 63 7.97 4.74 -19.93
CA SER A 63 7.35 3.46 -20.32
C SER A 63 6.82 2.64 -19.14
N LYS A 64 7.30 2.91 -17.92
CA LYS A 64 6.95 2.13 -16.73
C LYS A 64 5.97 2.88 -15.83
N SER A 65 5.01 2.16 -15.26
CA SER A 65 4.06 2.71 -14.29
C SER A 65 4.75 3.23 -13.04
N THR A 66 5.83 2.59 -12.59
CA THR A 66 6.60 3.02 -11.40
C THR A 66 7.32 4.34 -11.63
N GLU A 67 7.82 4.57 -12.84
CA GLU A 67 8.44 5.82 -13.25
C GLU A 67 7.38 6.93 -13.36
N LEU A 68 6.17 6.60 -13.84
CA LEU A 68 5.03 7.53 -13.82
C LEU A 68 4.62 7.91 -12.39
N SER A 69 4.57 6.96 -11.47
CA SER A 69 4.29 7.24 -10.06
C SER A 69 5.34 8.19 -9.48
N ALA A 70 6.63 7.88 -9.68
CA ALA A 70 7.72 8.74 -9.22
C ALA A 70 7.63 10.14 -9.82
N TRP A 71 7.37 10.25 -11.13
CA TRP A 71 7.18 11.53 -11.82
C TRP A 71 6.01 12.33 -11.24
N TRP A 72 4.87 11.68 -10.99
CA TRP A 72 3.69 12.32 -10.40
C TRP A 72 3.99 12.87 -9.00
N PHE A 73 4.67 12.08 -8.16
CA PHE A 73 5.11 12.52 -6.84
C PHE A 73 6.12 13.65 -6.93
N CYS A 74 7.09 13.60 -7.86
CA CYS A 74 8.01 14.72 -8.07
C CYS A 74 7.29 16.01 -8.47
N ARG A 75 6.20 15.93 -9.26
CA ARG A 75 5.39 17.08 -9.71
C ARG A 75 4.47 17.64 -8.63
N HIS A 76 3.83 16.78 -7.82
CA HIS A 76 2.83 17.20 -6.83
C HIS A 76 3.39 17.39 -5.42
N CYS A 77 4.44 16.64 -5.04
CA CYS A 77 5.07 16.77 -3.73
C CYS A 77 6.20 17.79 -3.70
N GLY A 78 6.37 18.59 -4.75
CA GLY A 78 7.26 19.76 -4.74
C GLY A 78 8.62 19.45 -4.16
N VAL A 79 9.41 18.63 -4.85
CA VAL A 79 10.85 18.59 -4.59
C VAL A 79 11.44 19.86 -5.19
N GLU A 80 11.17 21.00 -4.56
CA GLU A 80 12.19 22.04 -4.56
C GLU A 80 13.38 21.44 -3.82
N GLU A 81 14.45 21.22 -4.58
CA GLU A 81 15.78 21.01 -4.09
C GLU A 81 16.20 22.24 -3.28
N THR A 82 15.77 22.35 -2.02
CA THR A 82 16.44 23.00 -0.88
C THR A 82 15.44 23.16 0.28
N LEU A 83 15.69 22.47 1.39
CA LEU A 83 14.97 22.56 2.68
C LEU A 83 13.51 22.07 2.69
N SER A 84 13.24 20.92 3.34
CA SER A 84 12.19 20.86 4.38
C SER A 84 12.17 19.52 5.17
N PRO A 85 12.01 19.55 6.52
CA PRO A 85 12.03 18.40 7.45
C PRO A 85 10.87 17.38 7.29
N ILE A 86 10.04 17.53 6.28
CA ILE A 86 8.84 16.73 6.00
C ILE A 86 9.16 15.29 5.58
N HIS A 87 10.32 15.03 4.97
CA HIS A 87 10.75 13.66 4.65
C HIS A 87 11.01 12.83 5.92
N LYS A 88 11.58 13.46 6.96
CA LYS A 88 11.75 12.84 8.28
C LYS A 88 10.40 12.66 8.96
N LEU A 89 9.49 13.63 8.86
CA LEU A 89 8.15 13.55 9.43
C LEU A 89 7.30 12.46 8.76
N ARG A 90 7.37 12.30 7.43
CA ARG A 90 6.65 11.25 6.70
C ARG A 90 7.15 9.86 7.10
N ASN A 91 8.45 9.66 7.08
CA ASN A 91 9.03 8.38 7.48
C ASN A 91 8.76 8.09 8.97
N ALA A 92 8.79 9.11 9.84
CA ALA A 92 8.42 8.99 11.24
C ALA A 92 6.93 8.70 11.42
N ALA A 93 6.02 9.34 10.67
CA ALA A 93 4.58 9.08 10.73
C ALA A 93 4.24 7.65 10.28
N ILE A 94 4.88 7.17 9.21
CA ILE A 94 4.75 5.79 8.75
C ILE A 94 5.28 4.82 9.83
N ALA A 95 6.45 5.10 10.41
CA ALA A 95 7.01 4.28 11.50
C ALA A 95 6.10 4.26 12.73
N VAL A 96 5.55 5.40 13.14
CA VAL A 96 4.61 5.52 14.27
C VAL A 96 3.30 4.77 13.98
N LEU A 97 2.78 4.84 12.75
CA LEU A 97 1.60 4.08 12.34
C LEU A 97 1.86 2.57 12.42
N PHE A 98 3.00 2.09 11.91
CA PHE A 98 3.39 0.69 12.04
C PHE A 98 3.53 0.28 13.51
N LEU A 99 4.13 1.13 14.34
CA LEU A 99 4.32 0.86 15.76
C LEU A 99 2.99 0.84 16.52
N ALA A 100 2.04 1.70 16.16
CA ALA A 100 0.68 1.72 16.70
C ALA A 100 -0.19 0.53 16.23
N LEU A 101 0.09 -0.04 15.06
CA LEU A 101 -0.54 -1.28 14.59
C LEU A 101 0.04 -2.52 15.27
N ILE A 102 1.32 -2.48 15.63
CA ILE A 102 2.02 -3.59 16.30
C ILE A 102 1.83 -3.55 17.83
N SER A 103 1.70 -2.38 18.45
CA SER A 103 1.55 -2.23 19.90
C SER A 103 0.40 -3.01 20.54
N PRO A 104 -0.79 -3.17 19.92
CA PRO A 104 -1.88 -3.94 20.51
C PRO A 104 -1.57 -5.44 20.55
N GLN A 105 -0.73 -5.94 19.64
CA GLN A 105 -0.36 -7.37 19.55
C GLN A 105 0.59 -7.80 20.68
N ILE A 106 1.33 -6.86 21.28
CA ILE A 106 2.29 -7.12 22.36
C ILE A 106 1.62 -6.95 23.73
N ILE A 107 0.66 -6.01 23.84
CA ILE A 107 -0.03 -5.68 25.10
C ILE A 107 -1.19 -6.63 25.41
N SER A 108 -1.77 -7.29 24.40
CA SER A 108 -2.67 -8.43 24.61
C SER A 108 -1.92 -9.75 24.38
N PRO A 109 -1.15 -10.25 25.36
CA PRO A 109 -0.90 -11.67 25.43
C PRO A 109 -2.25 -12.32 25.76
N GLU A 110 -3.03 -12.65 24.74
CA GLU A 110 -3.92 -13.81 24.85
C GLU A 110 -3.06 -14.92 25.46
N PRO A 111 -3.44 -15.52 26.60
CA PRO A 111 -2.70 -16.62 27.16
C PRO A 111 -2.86 -17.82 26.23
N MET A 112 -2.08 -17.86 25.16
CA MET A 112 -1.85 -19.02 24.33
C MET A 112 -0.98 -20.03 25.09
N VAL A 113 -1.31 -20.30 26.35
CA VAL A 113 -0.88 -21.51 27.03
C VAL A 113 -1.84 -22.58 26.56
N ARG A 114 -1.46 -23.29 25.49
CA ARG A 114 -1.96 -24.65 25.31
C ARG A 114 -1.55 -25.41 26.57
N PRO A 115 -2.46 -25.91 27.43
CA PRO A 115 -2.04 -26.94 28.35
C PRO A 115 -1.70 -28.14 27.47
N ARG A 116 -0.41 -28.41 27.32
CA ARG A 116 0.07 -29.72 26.90
C ARG A 116 -0.29 -30.66 28.05
N GLY A 117 -1.55 -31.07 28.08
CA GLY A 117 -2.03 -32.14 28.93
C GLY A 117 -1.33 -33.41 28.46
N SER A 118 -0.16 -33.68 29.04
CA SER A 118 0.32 -35.04 29.14
C SER A 118 -0.79 -35.81 29.83
N SER A 119 -1.51 -36.62 29.06
CA SER A 119 -2.44 -37.61 29.60
C SER A 119 -1.61 -38.59 30.43
N ALA A 120 -1.30 -38.23 31.67
CA ALA A 120 -0.82 -39.16 32.67
C ALA A 120 -2.00 -40.10 32.97
N ARG A 121 -2.11 -41.14 32.15
CA ARG A 121 -2.96 -42.30 32.42
C ARG A 121 -2.39 -42.93 33.69
N VAL A 122 -2.94 -42.56 34.83
CA VAL A 122 -2.67 -43.24 36.10
C VAL A 122 -3.38 -44.58 36.02
N GLU A 123 -2.65 -45.61 35.58
CA GLU A 123 -3.09 -46.98 35.71
C GLU A 123 -3.02 -47.35 37.19
N ARG A 124 -4.17 -47.31 37.87
CA ARG A 124 -4.31 -47.77 39.24
C ARG A 124 -4.18 -49.29 39.25
N VAL A 125 -2.96 -49.78 39.49
CA VAL A 125 -2.72 -51.20 39.80
C VAL A 125 -3.20 -51.45 41.22
N GLU A 126 -4.45 -51.88 41.36
CA GLU A 126 -4.95 -52.41 42.63
C GLU A 126 -4.43 -53.84 42.79
N ARG A 127 -3.42 -54.02 43.65
CA ARG A 127 -2.90 -55.34 44.00
C ARG A 127 -3.99 -56.10 44.78
N ILE A 128 -4.54 -57.13 44.15
CA ILE A 128 -5.39 -58.14 44.77
C ILE A 128 -4.59 -58.79 45.92
N ARG A 129 -4.97 -58.51 47.16
CA ARG A 129 -4.43 -59.20 48.34
C ARG A 129 -5.30 -60.44 48.59
N ARG A 130 -4.77 -61.60 48.20
CA ARG A 130 -5.28 -62.92 48.64
C ARG A 130 -5.32 -62.92 50.17
N LYS A 131 -6.45 -63.38 50.73
CA LYS A 131 -6.63 -63.66 52.15
C LYS A 131 -6.72 -65.18 52.28
N ASP A 132 -5.77 -65.74 53.03
CA ASP A 132 -5.81 -67.11 53.54
C ASP A 132 -6.94 -67.29 54.56
#